data_AF-A0A2T5ILC4-F1
#
_entry.id   AF-A0A2T5ILC4-F1
#
_cell.length_a   1.000
_cell.length_b   1.000
_cell.length_c   1.000
_cell.angle_alpha   90.00
_cell.angle_beta   90.00
_cell.angle_gamma   90.00
#
_symmetry.space_group_name_H-M   'P 1'
#
loop_
_entity.id
_entity.type
_entity.pdbx_description
1 polymer ?
#
loop_
_entity_poly.entity_id
_entity_poly.type
_entity_poly.pdbx_seq_one_letter_code
_entity_poly.pdbx_strand_id
1 'polypeptide(L)'
;METKELAKQLGISHQMANRYKMKGMPTDSLESAIAWRKSNVDPFRSKSGRICGNTGVKRGTKTATDTHAIDDLKKDVNDCQLDLESTNADELYLNARALKEKAVALQAAAEYSKFIGELVARDHVEKIVFERARQFRDGLLTCSRRIAPEISGKDDVKQIEDIFYKEFRLLLEGFAKLPVIEE
;
A
#
# COMPACT_ATOMS: atom_id res chain seq x y z
N MET A 1 -13.59 42.33 -29.81
CA MET A 1 -13.88 42.60 -28.37
C MET A 1 -12.68 42.26 -27.51
N GLU A 2 -12.54 42.85 -26.32
CA GLU A 2 -11.49 42.43 -25.38
C GLU A 2 -11.74 41.00 -24.87
N THR A 3 -10.68 40.19 -24.75
CA THR A 3 -10.79 38.78 -24.33
C THR A 3 -11.30 38.62 -22.90
N LYS A 4 -11.19 39.66 -22.06
CA LYS A 4 -11.71 39.70 -20.70
C LYS A 4 -13.22 39.84 -20.66
N GLU A 5 -13.78 40.69 -21.51
CA GLU A 5 -15.21 40.92 -21.62
C GLU A 5 -15.91 39.71 -22.26
N LEU A 6 -15.32 39.17 -23.33
CA LEU A 6 -15.79 37.95 -23.99
C LEU A 6 -15.80 36.74 -23.04
N ALA A 7 -14.78 36.60 -22.18
CA ALA A 7 -14.73 35.54 -21.17
C ALA A 7 -15.87 35.63 -20.16
N LYS A 8 -16.20 36.86 -19.71
CA LYS A 8 -17.29 37.12 -18.77
C LYS A 8 -18.64 36.75 -19.38
N GLN A 9 -18.87 37.11 -20.65
CA GLN A 9 -20.10 36.76 -21.37
C GLN A 9 -20.25 35.26 -21.64
N LEU A 10 -19.14 34.56 -21.90
CA LEU A 10 -19.14 33.10 -22.13
C LEU A 10 -19.22 32.27 -20.83
N GLY A 11 -19.11 32.90 -19.65
CA GLY A 11 -19.11 32.21 -18.36
C GLY A 11 -17.86 31.36 -18.10
N ILE A 12 -16.70 31.76 -18.64
CA ILE A 12 -15.44 31.01 -18.54
C ILE A 12 -14.34 31.91 -17.95
N SER A 13 -13.36 31.30 -17.28
CA SER A 13 -12.18 32.04 -16.80
C SER A 13 -11.43 32.73 -17.96
N HIS A 14 -10.88 33.92 -17.70
CA HIS A 14 -10.09 34.68 -18.69
C HIS A 14 -8.92 33.88 -19.28
N GLN A 15 -8.24 33.05 -18.47
CA GLN A 15 -7.16 32.18 -18.94
C GLN A 15 -7.63 31.12 -19.95
N MET A 16 -8.87 30.63 -19.82
CA MET A 16 -9.45 29.71 -20.80
C MET A 16 -9.78 30.41 -22.11
N ALA A 17 -10.31 31.64 -22.05
CA ALA A 17 -10.55 32.42 -23.26
C ALA A 17 -9.24 32.68 -24.04
N ASN A 18 -8.13 32.96 -23.35
CA ASN A 18 -6.82 33.09 -23.99
C ASN A 18 -6.33 31.77 -24.60
N ARG A 19 -6.55 30.63 -23.93
CA ARG A 19 -6.24 29.31 -24.51
C ARG A 19 -7.08 29.01 -25.75
N TYR A 20 -8.35 29.39 -25.77
CA TYR A 20 -9.20 29.22 -26.96
C TYR A 20 -8.81 30.16 -28.09
N LYS A 21 -8.42 31.41 -27.78
CA LYS A 21 -7.86 32.33 -28.76
C LYS A 21 -6.62 31.74 -29.44
N MET A 22 -5.70 31.14 -28.67
CA MET A 22 -4.52 30.45 -29.21
C MET A 22 -4.86 29.22 -30.06
N LYS A 23 -6.05 28.63 -29.87
CA LYS A 23 -6.58 27.53 -30.69
C LYS A 23 -7.40 28.02 -31.90
N GLY A 24 -7.45 29.32 -32.14
CA GLY A 24 -8.17 29.91 -33.28
C GLY A 24 -9.64 30.26 -33.02
N MET A 25 -10.05 30.44 -31.76
CA MET A 25 -11.40 30.95 -31.45
C MET A 25 -11.52 32.42 -31.90
N PRO A 26 -12.52 32.77 -32.73
CA PRO A 26 -12.79 34.14 -33.13
C PRO A 26 -13.11 35.04 -31.92
N THR A 27 -12.56 36.26 -31.88
CA THR A 27 -12.77 37.23 -30.79
C THR A 27 -13.62 38.44 -31.21
N ASP A 28 -14.18 38.38 -32.41
CA ASP A 28 -14.80 39.53 -33.05
C ASP A 28 -16.27 39.67 -32.65
N SER A 29 -16.98 38.54 -32.50
CA SER A 29 -18.38 38.48 -32.05
C SER A 29 -18.60 37.34 -31.04
N LEU A 30 -19.56 37.54 -30.12
CA LEU A 30 -19.97 36.55 -29.13
C LEU A 30 -20.56 35.31 -29.81
N GLU A 31 -21.36 35.51 -30.87
CA GLU A 31 -22.01 34.41 -31.60
C GLU A 31 -20.99 33.50 -32.29
N SER A 32 -19.98 34.08 -32.91
CA SER A 32 -18.88 33.34 -33.56
C SER A 32 -18.06 32.55 -32.53
N ALA A 33 -17.84 33.09 -31.34
CA ALA A 33 -17.15 32.39 -30.25
C ALA A 33 -17.96 31.21 -29.70
N ILE A 34 -19.29 31.36 -29.59
CA ILE A 34 -20.20 30.29 -29.17
C ILE A 34 -20.22 29.16 -30.21
N ALA A 35 -20.34 29.50 -31.50
CA ALA A 35 -20.33 28.54 -32.59
C ALA A 35 -19.01 27.74 -32.62
N TRP A 36 -17.88 28.43 -32.53
CA TRP A 36 -16.57 27.78 -32.46
C TRP A 36 -16.46 26.83 -31.26
N ARG A 37 -16.96 27.24 -30.08
CA ARG A 37 -16.91 26.44 -28.86
C ARG A 37 -17.76 25.17 -28.96
N LYS A 38 -18.95 25.24 -29.56
CA LYS A 38 -19.81 24.05 -29.78
C LYS A 38 -19.14 23.02 -30.69
N SER A 39 -18.45 23.46 -31.73
CA SER A 39 -17.79 22.56 -32.69
C SER A 39 -16.44 22.02 -32.18
N ASN A 40 -15.70 22.78 -31.38
CA ASN A 40 -14.31 22.44 -31.01
C ASN A 40 -14.11 21.98 -29.56
N VAL A 41 -15.08 22.19 -28.67
CA VAL A 41 -14.97 21.77 -27.27
C VAL A 41 -15.89 20.59 -27.01
N ASP A 42 -15.28 19.46 -26.66
CA ASP A 42 -15.98 18.26 -26.24
C ASP A 42 -16.84 18.50 -24.97
N PRO A 43 -18.17 18.34 -25.04
CA PRO A 43 -19.07 18.50 -23.91
C PRO A 43 -18.70 17.64 -22.70
N PHE A 44 -18.21 16.43 -22.91
CA PHE A 44 -17.91 15.45 -21.86
C PHE A 44 -16.61 15.75 -21.10
N ARG A 45 -15.70 16.52 -21.71
CA ARG A 45 -14.46 16.96 -21.05
C ARG A 45 -14.62 18.31 -20.33
N SER A 46 -15.72 19.02 -20.60
CA SER A 46 -16.05 20.28 -19.94
C SER A 46 -16.35 20.06 -18.45
N LYS A 47 -16.12 21.08 -17.62
CA LYS A 47 -16.35 20.98 -16.17
C LYS A 47 -17.82 20.65 -15.81
N SER A 48 -18.75 20.95 -16.72
CA SER A 48 -20.19 20.71 -16.56
C SER A 48 -20.65 19.34 -17.06
N GLY A 49 -19.87 18.65 -17.91
CA GLY A 49 -20.27 17.38 -18.55
C GLY A 49 -19.56 16.14 -17.99
N ARG A 50 -18.75 16.29 -16.94
CA ARG A 50 -18.11 15.14 -16.27
C ARG A 50 -19.14 14.44 -15.39
N ILE A 51 -19.38 13.16 -15.64
CA ILE A 51 -20.27 12.27 -14.86
C ILE A 51 -19.84 12.24 -13.39
N CYS A 52 -18.52 12.27 -13.14
CA CYS A 52 -17.98 12.50 -11.81
C CYS A 52 -17.79 14.01 -11.61
N GLY A 53 -18.74 14.65 -10.93
CA GLY A 53 -18.70 16.07 -10.58
C GLY A 53 -17.54 16.39 -9.64
N ASN A 54 -16.31 16.45 -10.14
CA ASN A 54 -15.20 17.02 -9.39
C ASN A 54 -15.37 18.56 -9.39
N THR A 55 -16.18 19.05 -8.45
CA THR A 55 -16.14 20.44 -7.99
C THR A 55 -14.81 20.63 -7.29
N GLY A 56 -13.75 20.88 -8.07
CA GLY A 56 -12.36 20.96 -7.58
C GLY A 56 -12.29 21.52 -6.17
N VAL A 57 -12.07 20.62 -5.20
CA VAL A 57 -11.96 20.96 -3.79
C VAL A 57 -10.85 22.00 -3.72
N LYS A 58 -11.15 23.18 -3.15
CA LYS A 58 -10.09 24.11 -2.78
C LYS A 58 -9.22 23.35 -1.78
N ARG A 59 -8.06 22.85 -2.22
CA ARG A 59 -7.03 22.41 -1.29
C ARG A 59 -6.67 23.64 -0.48
N GLY A 60 -7.25 23.75 0.71
CA GLY A 60 -6.71 24.62 1.74
C GLY A 60 -5.25 24.25 1.89
N THR A 61 -4.38 25.25 1.84
CA THR A 61 -2.99 25.13 2.27
C THR A 61 -3.03 24.64 3.72
N LYS A 62 -2.78 23.34 3.94
CA LYS A 62 -2.63 22.77 5.28
C LYS A 62 -1.36 23.37 5.89
N THR A 63 -1.53 24.39 6.72
CA THR A 63 -0.47 24.86 7.62
C THR A 63 -0.23 23.79 8.67
N ALA A 64 1.04 23.54 9.01
CA ALA A 64 1.51 22.44 9.87
C ALA A 64 1.16 22.59 11.37
N THR A 65 0.01 23.20 11.68
CA THR A 65 -0.52 23.43 13.03
C THR A 65 -2.01 23.09 13.09
N ASP A 66 -2.42 21.96 12.51
CA ASP A 66 -3.79 21.43 12.68
C ASP A 66 -3.81 20.51 13.91
N THR A 67 -3.85 21.08 15.11
CA THR A 67 -4.51 20.40 16.23
C THR A 67 -6.01 20.45 15.93
N HIS A 68 -6.53 19.45 15.21
CA HIS A 68 -7.96 19.27 15.06
C HIS A 68 -8.60 19.27 16.46
N ALA A 69 -9.64 20.08 16.65
CA ALA A 69 -10.39 20.03 17.89
C ALA A 69 -10.90 18.59 18.07
N ILE A 70 -10.89 18.11 19.32
CA ILE A 70 -11.31 16.73 19.64
C ILE A 70 -12.71 16.43 19.05
N ASP A 71 -13.56 17.44 18.95
CA ASP A 71 -14.92 17.33 18.41
C ASP A 71 -14.95 17.13 16.88
N ASP A 72 -14.00 17.72 16.15
CA ASP A 72 -13.88 17.49 14.71
C ASP A 72 -13.41 16.05 14.42
N LEU A 73 -12.45 15.56 15.22
CA LEU A 73 -11.96 14.17 15.12
C LEU A 73 -13.06 13.15 15.46
N LYS A 74 -13.87 13.42 16.48
CA LYS A 74 -15.01 12.56 16.83
C LYS A 74 -16.04 12.49 15.71
N LYS A 75 -16.28 13.62 15.04
CA LYS A 75 -17.21 13.68 13.91
C LYS A 75 -16.70 12.85 12.72
N ASP A 76 -15.43 13.02 12.37
CA ASP A 76 -14.82 12.25 11.28
C ASP A 76 -14.84 10.73 11.56
N VAL A 77 -14.60 10.32 12.82
CA VAL A 77 -14.69 8.91 13.24
C VAL A 77 -16.12 8.38 13.12
N ASN A 78 -17.11 9.13 13.60
CA ASN A 78 -18.53 8.74 13.49
C ASN A 78 -18.98 8.63 12.03
N ASP A 79 -18.52 9.53 11.15
CA ASP A 79 -18.87 9.48 9.72
C ASP A 79 -18.25 8.25 9.01
N CYS A 80 -17.16 7.69 9.54
CA CYS A 80 -16.47 6.54 8.96
C CYS A 80 -16.88 5.19 9.57
N GLN A 81 -17.45 5.19 10.77
CA GLN A 81 -17.78 3.98 11.51
C GLN A 81 -19.25 3.59 11.33
N LEU A 82 -19.51 2.31 11.09
CA LEU A 82 -20.87 1.76 11.10
C LEU A 82 -21.41 1.77 12.52
N ASP A 83 -22.56 2.40 12.75
CA ASP A 83 -23.24 2.38 14.04
C ASP A 83 -24.04 1.08 14.21
N LEU A 84 -23.53 0.20 15.06
CA LEU A 84 -24.16 -1.09 15.37
C LEU A 84 -25.12 -1.00 16.58
N GLU A 85 -25.17 0.15 17.25
CA GLU A 85 -26.00 0.39 18.43
C GLU A 85 -27.26 1.22 18.10
N SER A 86 -27.49 1.52 16.81
CA SER A 86 -28.71 2.21 16.36
C SER A 86 -29.97 1.45 16.80
N THR A 87 -30.94 2.21 17.31
CA THR A 87 -32.25 1.67 17.73
C THR A 87 -33.16 1.38 16.54
N ASN A 88 -32.83 1.88 15.35
CA ASN A 88 -33.60 1.63 14.14
C ASN A 88 -33.23 0.28 13.52
N ALA A 89 -34.22 -0.61 13.41
CA ALA A 89 -34.03 -1.98 12.93
C ALA A 89 -33.50 -2.04 11.48
N ASP A 90 -33.96 -1.16 10.59
CA ASP A 90 -33.55 -1.17 9.18
C ASP A 90 -32.09 -0.74 9.02
N GLU A 91 -31.68 0.30 9.75
CA GLU A 91 -30.31 0.80 9.76
C GLU A 91 -29.35 -0.23 10.37
N LEU A 92 -29.72 -0.82 11.50
CA LEU A 92 -28.94 -1.87 12.16
C LEU A 92 -28.75 -3.08 11.24
N TYR A 93 -29.78 -3.50 10.51
CA TYR A 93 -29.68 -4.59 9.55
C TYR A 93 -28.72 -4.26 8.39
N LEU A 94 -28.81 -3.06 7.82
CA LEU A 94 -27.93 -2.61 6.74
C LEU A 94 -26.47 -2.52 7.22
N ASN A 95 -26.24 -1.98 8.42
CA ASN A 95 -24.90 -1.86 9.01
C ASN A 95 -24.30 -3.24 9.32
N ALA A 96 -25.08 -4.14 9.90
CA ALA A 96 -24.65 -5.52 10.16
C ALA A 96 -24.33 -6.27 8.85
N ARG A 97 -25.13 -6.07 7.81
CA ARG A 97 -24.89 -6.64 6.48
C ARG A 97 -23.60 -6.10 5.86
N ALA A 98 -23.39 -4.79 5.90
CA ALA A 98 -22.16 -4.16 5.40
C ALA A 98 -20.91 -4.69 6.13
N LEU A 99 -20.98 -4.87 7.45
CA LEU A 99 -19.90 -5.47 8.24
C LEU A 99 -19.61 -6.90 7.79
N LYS A 100 -20.65 -7.73 7.62
CA LYS A 100 -20.50 -9.11 7.13
C LYS A 100 -19.84 -9.15 5.75
N GLU A 101 -20.31 -8.33 4.82
CA GLU A 101 -19.75 -8.27 3.46
C GLU A 101 -18.28 -7.82 3.48
N LYS A 102 -17.93 -6.83 4.32
CA LYS A 102 -16.54 -6.41 4.55
C LYS A 102 -15.68 -7.54 5.12
N ALA A 103 -16.18 -8.27 6.13
CA ALA A 103 -15.45 -9.37 6.75
C ALA A 103 -15.20 -10.50 5.75
N VAL A 104 -16.19 -10.86 4.92
CA VAL A 104 -16.04 -11.85 3.85
C VAL A 104 -15.01 -11.39 2.81
N ALA A 105 -15.03 -10.12 2.41
CA ALA A 105 -14.04 -9.57 1.49
C ALA A 105 -12.61 -9.61 2.07
N LEU A 106 -12.45 -9.28 3.36
CA LEU A 106 -11.16 -9.36 4.05
C LEU A 106 -10.68 -10.80 4.20
N GLN A 107 -11.57 -11.74 4.49
CA GLN A 107 -11.24 -13.15 4.55
C GLN A 107 -10.78 -13.67 3.19
N ALA A 108 -11.52 -13.37 2.12
CA ALA A 108 -11.15 -13.76 0.76
C ALA A 108 -9.80 -13.15 0.34
N ALA A 109 -9.52 -11.91 0.75
CA ALA A 109 -8.22 -11.27 0.53
C ALA A 109 -7.09 -11.98 1.29
N ALA A 110 -7.30 -12.33 2.56
CA ALA A 110 -6.32 -13.05 3.37
C ALA A 110 -6.05 -14.47 2.83
N GLU A 111 -7.10 -15.17 2.38
CA GLU A 111 -6.98 -16.47 1.72
C GLU A 111 -6.19 -16.35 0.41
N TYR A 112 -6.48 -15.34 -0.41
CA TYR A 112 -5.73 -15.05 -1.62
C TYR A 112 -4.24 -14.77 -1.33
N SER A 113 -3.92 -13.95 -0.33
CA SER A 113 -2.54 -13.70 0.09
C SER A 113 -1.83 -14.96 0.61
N LYS A 114 -2.56 -15.86 1.28
CA LYS A 114 -2.03 -17.18 1.67
C LYS A 114 -1.70 -18.04 0.45
N PHE A 115 -2.54 -18.04 -0.59
CA PHE A 115 -2.27 -18.77 -1.83
C PHE A 115 -1.07 -18.22 -2.61
N ILE A 116 -0.86 -16.90 -2.59
CA ILE A 116 0.33 -16.27 -3.18
C ILE A 116 1.60 -16.58 -2.38
N GLY A 117 1.47 -17.00 -1.11
CA GLY A 117 2.60 -17.26 -0.22
C GLY A 117 3.12 -16.02 0.51
N GLU A 118 2.36 -14.92 0.52
CA GLU A 118 2.71 -13.71 1.27
C GLU A 118 2.41 -13.87 2.77
N LEU A 119 1.36 -14.63 3.12
CA LEU A 119 0.96 -14.88 4.50
C LEU A 119 1.35 -16.31 4.94
N VAL A 120 2.09 -16.43 6.03
CA VAL A 120 2.46 -17.71 6.66
C VAL A 120 1.99 -17.75 8.11
N ALA A 121 1.63 -18.92 8.61
CA ALA A 121 1.28 -19.12 10.02
C ALA A 121 2.50 -18.87 10.91
N ARG A 122 2.39 -17.90 11.83
CA ARG A 122 3.48 -17.51 12.73
C ARG A 122 4.01 -18.68 13.54
N ASP A 123 3.11 -19.46 14.16
CA ASP A 123 3.46 -20.60 15.00
C ASP A 123 4.28 -21.65 14.25
N HIS A 124 4.00 -21.84 12.96
CA HIS A 124 4.73 -22.78 12.12
C HIS A 124 6.17 -22.30 11.84
N VAL A 125 6.35 -20.99 11.54
CA VAL A 125 7.68 -20.40 11.36
C VAL A 125 8.48 -20.48 12.67
N GLU A 126 7.85 -20.19 13.81
CA GLU A 126 8.52 -20.25 15.12
C GLU A 126 9.00 -21.68 15.44
N LYS A 127 8.19 -22.71 15.16
CA LYS A 127 8.60 -24.11 15.30
C LYS A 127 9.78 -24.48 14.40
N ILE A 128 9.71 -24.13 13.11
CA ILE A 128 10.80 -24.37 12.15
C ILE A 128 12.07 -23.71 12.65
N VAL A 129 12.02 -22.42 13.00
CA VAL A 129 13.20 -21.69 13.49
C VAL A 129 13.76 -22.34 14.75
N PHE A 130 12.92 -22.75 15.69
CA PHE A 130 13.35 -23.43 16.92
C PHE A 130 14.06 -24.76 16.63
N GLU A 131 13.49 -25.60 15.78
CA GLU A 131 14.08 -26.89 15.42
C GLU A 131 15.40 -26.73 14.67
N ARG A 132 15.48 -25.76 13.75
CA ARG A 132 16.73 -25.44 13.05
C ARG A 132 17.80 -24.93 14.02
N ALA A 133 17.46 -24.00 14.90
CA ALA A 133 18.37 -23.49 15.91
C ALA A 133 18.87 -24.61 16.85
N ARG A 134 17.98 -25.54 17.22
CA ARG A 134 18.33 -26.72 18.00
C ARG A 134 19.32 -27.62 17.27
N GLN A 135 19.06 -27.97 16.00
CA GLN A 135 19.96 -28.79 15.19
C GLN A 135 21.34 -28.13 15.04
N PHE A 136 21.40 -26.82 14.82
CA PHE A 136 22.65 -26.08 14.76
C PHE A 136 23.42 -26.13 16.09
N ARG A 137 22.75 -25.85 17.21
CA ARG A 137 23.35 -25.91 18.55
C ARG A 137 23.90 -27.31 18.85
N ASP A 138 23.12 -28.34 18.59
CA ASP A 138 23.51 -29.73 18.86
C ASP A 138 24.70 -30.14 17.96
N GLY A 139 24.73 -29.65 16.71
CA GLY A 139 25.87 -29.78 15.81
C GLY A 139 27.14 -29.13 16.36
N LEU A 140 27.05 -27.91 16.90
CA LEU A 140 28.20 -27.19 17.47
C LEU A 140 28.76 -27.89 18.71
N LEU A 141 27.89 -28.38 19.61
CA LEU A 141 28.32 -29.15 20.77
C LEU A 141 29.02 -30.46 20.37
N THR A 142 28.52 -31.11 19.31
CA THR A 142 29.11 -32.35 18.78
C THR A 142 30.44 -32.09 18.08
N CYS A 143 30.60 -30.94 17.42
CA CYS A 143 31.81 -30.51 16.72
C CYS A 143 33.04 -30.56 17.65
N SER A 144 32.92 -30.03 18.87
CA SER A 144 34.00 -30.07 19.86
C SER A 144 34.49 -31.49 20.17
N ARG A 145 33.56 -32.45 20.28
CA ARG A 145 33.87 -33.87 20.56
C ARG A 145 34.51 -34.55 19.36
N ARG A 146 34.17 -34.14 18.14
CA ARG A 146 34.70 -34.69 16.89
C ARG A 146 36.12 -34.20 16.59
N ILE A 147 36.37 -32.91 16.83
CA ILE A 147 37.67 -32.28 16.57
C ILE A 147 38.71 -32.66 17.64
N ALA A 148 38.29 -32.84 18.91
CA ALA A 148 39.19 -33.15 20.02
C ALA A 148 40.22 -34.27 19.72
N PRO A 149 39.84 -35.45 19.19
CA PRO A 149 40.81 -36.49 18.85
C PRO A 149 41.76 -36.08 17.70
N GLU A 150 41.27 -35.35 16.69
CA GLU A 150 42.09 -34.90 15.55
C GLU A 150 43.16 -33.87 15.95
N ILE A 151 42.88 -33.07 16.98
CA ILE A 151 43.84 -32.08 17.51
C ILE A 151 44.85 -32.72 18.47
N SER A 152 44.49 -33.82 19.16
CA SER A 152 45.27 -34.35 20.31
C SER A 152 46.69 -34.86 20.00
N GLY A 153 47.19 -34.72 18.77
CA GLY A 153 48.56 -35.03 18.37
C GLY A 153 49.14 -34.07 17.35
N LYS A 154 48.65 -32.84 17.26
CA LYS A 154 49.17 -31.81 16.34
C LYS A 154 49.82 -30.66 17.11
N ASP A 155 51.04 -30.33 16.71
CA ASP A 155 51.84 -29.26 17.33
C ASP A 155 51.89 -27.98 16.47
N ASP A 156 51.56 -28.09 15.18
CA ASP A 156 51.56 -26.95 14.25
C ASP A 156 50.22 -26.20 14.28
N VAL A 157 50.29 -24.91 14.63
CA VAL A 157 49.13 -24.01 14.75
C VAL A 157 48.33 -23.94 13.45
N LYS A 158 49.00 -23.89 12.28
CA LYS A 158 48.30 -23.81 10.99
C LYS A 158 47.45 -25.04 10.72
N GLN A 159 47.98 -26.22 11.03
CA GLN A 159 47.24 -27.47 10.84
C GLN A 159 46.04 -27.56 11.78
N ILE A 160 46.15 -27.01 13.00
CA ILE A 160 45.04 -26.95 13.94
C ILE A 160 43.95 -26.01 13.40
N GLU A 161 44.31 -24.82 12.91
CA GLU A 161 43.39 -23.87 12.30
C GLU A 161 42.68 -24.46 11.07
N ASP A 162 43.40 -25.17 10.21
CA ASP A 162 42.84 -25.82 9.02
C ASP A 162 41.78 -26.88 9.38
N ILE A 163 42.00 -27.65 10.46
CA ILE A 163 41.02 -28.61 10.97
C ILE A 163 39.76 -27.90 11.45
N PHE A 164 39.90 -26.85 12.26
CA PHE A 164 38.77 -26.05 12.72
C PHE A 164 37.97 -25.47 11.54
N TYR A 165 38.68 -24.88 10.58
CA TYR A 165 38.04 -24.26 9.41
C TYR A 165 37.26 -25.28 8.58
N LYS A 166 37.88 -26.44 8.28
CA LYS A 166 37.22 -27.52 7.55
C LYS A 166 35.95 -27.97 8.26
N GLU A 167 36.01 -28.09 9.58
CA GLU A 167 34.90 -28.63 10.34
C GLU A 167 33.74 -27.65 10.53
N PHE A 168 34.04 -26.38 10.80
CA PHE A 168 33.02 -25.34 10.81
C PHE A 168 32.36 -25.20 9.44
N ARG A 169 33.14 -25.33 8.36
CA ARG A 169 32.59 -25.30 7.00
C ARG A 169 31.65 -26.47 6.75
N LEU A 170 32.03 -27.69 7.14
CA LEU A 170 31.16 -28.86 7.01
C LEU A 170 29.86 -28.71 7.82
N LEU A 171 29.93 -28.17 9.03
CA LEU A 171 28.75 -27.90 9.86
C LEU A 171 27.81 -26.88 9.20
N LEU A 172 28.36 -25.76 8.71
CA LEU A 172 27.57 -24.72 8.05
C LEU A 172 26.98 -25.18 6.72
N GLU A 173 27.72 -25.95 5.93
CA GLU A 173 27.22 -26.55 4.68
C GLU A 173 26.13 -27.59 4.96
N GLY A 174 26.26 -28.38 6.03
CA GLY A 174 25.23 -29.30 6.49
C GLY A 174 23.96 -28.56 6.89
N PHE A 175 24.08 -27.46 7.63
CA PHE A 175 22.96 -26.62 8.03
C PHE A 175 22.24 -25.98 6.84
N ALA A 176 22.99 -25.48 5.86
CA ALA A 176 22.43 -24.87 4.65
C ALA A 176 21.66 -25.86 3.75
N LYS A 177 21.98 -27.15 3.82
CA LYS A 177 21.36 -28.22 3.02
C LYS A 177 20.26 -28.98 3.77
N LEU A 178 19.84 -28.51 4.94
CA LEU A 178 18.83 -29.20 5.71
C LEU A 178 17.50 -29.27 4.92
N PRO A 179 16.85 -30.45 4.86
CA PRO A 179 15.62 -30.64 4.11
C PRO A 179 14.50 -29.81 4.75
N VAL A 180 13.55 -29.31 3.95
CA VAL A 180 12.36 -28.60 4.43
C VAL A 180 11.66 -29.47 5.47
N ILE A 181 11.33 -28.89 6.63
CA ILE A 181 10.55 -29.60 7.65
C ILE A 181 9.11 -29.58 7.14
N GLU A 182 8.69 -30.68 6.53
CA GLU A 182 7.28 -30.93 6.19
C GLU A 182 6.57 -31.44 7.44
N GLU A 183 5.40 -30.87 7.75
CA GLU A 183 4.48 -31.38 8.79
C GLU A 183 3.80 -32.68 8.34
#